data_AF-R1FHU5-F1
#
_entry.id   AF-R1FHU5-F1
#
_cell.length_a   1.000
_cell.length_b   1.000
_cell.length_c   1.000
_cell.angle_alpha   90.00
_cell.angle_beta   90.00
_cell.angle_gamma   90.00
#
_symmetry.space_group_name_H-M   'P 1'
#
loop_
_entity.id
_entity.type
_entity.pdbx_description
1 polymer ?
#
loop_
_entity_poly.entity_id
_entity_poly.type
_entity_poly.pdbx_seq_one_letter_code
_entity_poly.pdbx_strand_id
1 'polypeptide(L)'
;MTSCGSSQLDTGCGECFSAVAGRTLPPPGPAGRVAIATVWDGGHGYACAIPLWCQGASRLASVVGDAELLILSPKVSEDCPSARYLQPARTIQAAQSYLHRHEGRLGRNSGQRGAFAVSNLLKVAFLSLGSTYELLLYADLDIDLMARPLDAATWRSGAEALLRSSALFVSLFDHASPVNGGLWLVRPRCDVFSQAAELLERGRWSAAEGFDGVGAPRSFPRSRMREVAGLLAAGSDASLFKVEGTINGTHYGKLNSWDFVNGALDQGLLWYLFYLKNDLGTWARYDRGELPWRVEHFWGVSKPWRAAAARGYWKRLAPLEGGRSRRTHCRNLSKRGSRWAGAASSTASKSLVGPLPWPEGMRRFGDQAASWDLSRPGDCRRSGPDCKQNREAFSI
;
A
#
# COMPACT_ATOMS: atom_id res chain seq x y z
N MET A 1 22.70 -20.43 2.57
CA MET A 1 21.29 -20.39 2.12
C MET A 1 20.61 -21.62 2.67
N THR A 2 19.63 -21.46 3.54
CA THR A 2 18.77 -22.56 3.99
C THR A 2 17.83 -22.93 2.84
N SER A 3 17.89 -24.17 2.37
CA SER A 3 16.93 -24.67 1.38
C SER A 3 15.54 -24.74 2.00
N CYS A 4 14.51 -24.27 1.30
CA CYS A 4 13.13 -24.45 1.74
C CYS A 4 12.79 -25.95 1.82
N GLY A 5 11.95 -26.34 2.78
CA GLY A 5 11.44 -27.71 2.88
C GLY A 5 10.56 -28.08 1.68
N SER A 6 10.39 -29.38 1.42
CA SER A 6 9.62 -29.90 0.27
C SER A 6 8.14 -29.49 0.23
N SER A 7 7.59 -28.99 1.35
CA SER A 7 6.22 -28.49 1.49
C SER A 7 6.10 -26.96 1.41
N GLN A 8 7.22 -26.26 1.16
CA GLN A 8 7.27 -24.80 1.11
C GLN A 8 7.41 -24.31 -0.33
N LEU A 9 6.84 -23.14 -0.62
CA LEU A 9 7.13 -22.39 -1.85
C LEU A 9 8.46 -21.66 -1.65
N ASP A 10 9.50 -22.12 -2.35
CA ASP A 10 10.74 -21.37 -2.52
C ASP A 10 10.56 -20.31 -3.60
N THR A 11 10.92 -19.08 -3.27
CA THR A 11 10.85 -17.95 -4.19
C THR A 11 12.09 -17.78 -5.06
N GLY A 12 13.21 -18.41 -4.71
CA GLY A 12 14.53 -18.10 -5.26
C GLY A 12 15.12 -16.78 -4.74
N CYS A 13 14.40 -16.04 -3.88
CA CYS A 13 14.87 -14.79 -3.27
C CYS A 13 15.32 -14.96 -1.80
N GLY A 14 15.49 -16.21 -1.33
CA GLY A 14 15.79 -16.50 0.06
C GLY A 14 14.59 -16.27 1.01
N GLU A 15 13.36 -16.35 0.50
CA GLU A 15 12.13 -16.44 1.29
C GLU A 15 11.43 -17.77 1.01
N CYS A 16 10.93 -18.39 2.07
CA CYS A 16 10.16 -19.63 2.00
C CYS A 16 8.76 -19.35 2.54
N PHE A 17 7.74 -19.66 1.74
CA PHE A 17 6.36 -19.61 2.21
C PHE A 17 5.85 -20.98 2.59
N SER A 18 5.44 -21.13 3.85
CA SER A 18 4.69 -22.30 4.29
C SER A 18 3.21 -22.12 3.94
N ALA A 19 2.57 -23.22 3.52
CA ALA A 19 1.12 -23.29 3.48
C ALA A 19 0.56 -23.25 4.90
N VAL A 20 -0.56 -22.56 5.11
CA VAL A 20 -1.29 -22.67 6.38
C VAL A 20 -1.96 -24.05 6.44
N ALA A 21 -1.89 -24.69 7.61
CA ALA A 21 -2.31 -26.07 7.85
C ALA A 21 -3.66 -26.43 7.18
N GLY A 22 -3.69 -27.58 6.50
CA GLY A 22 -4.90 -28.11 5.84
C GLY A 22 -5.04 -27.75 4.36
N ARG A 23 -4.09 -27.04 3.75
CA ARG A 23 -4.05 -26.78 2.31
C ARG A 23 -2.70 -27.16 1.71
N THR A 24 -2.72 -27.96 0.66
CA THR A 24 -1.56 -28.14 -0.21
C THR A 24 -1.41 -26.90 -1.08
N LEU A 25 -0.18 -26.46 -1.29
CA LEU A 25 0.10 -25.41 -2.26
C LEU A 25 -0.06 -26.06 -3.65
N PRO A 26 -1.00 -25.61 -4.49
CA PRO A 26 -0.98 -26.05 -5.88
C PRO A 26 0.37 -25.65 -6.49
N PRO A 27 0.88 -26.43 -7.47
CA PRO A 27 2.09 -26.04 -8.18
C PRO A 27 1.89 -24.62 -8.73
N PRO A 28 2.95 -23.79 -8.75
CA PRO A 28 2.86 -22.50 -9.39
C PRO A 28 2.37 -22.70 -10.83
N GLY A 29 1.26 -22.04 -11.18
CA GLY A 29 0.85 -21.90 -12.58
C GLY A 29 1.92 -21.19 -13.41
N PRO A 30 1.74 -21.10 -14.74
CA PRO A 30 2.74 -20.55 -15.66
C PRO A 30 3.25 -19.16 -15.22
N ALA A 31 4.51 -18.85 -15.56
CA ALA A 31 5.11 -17.54 -15.30
C ALA A 31 4.36 -16.43 -16.06
N GLY A 32 4.34 -15.22 -15.51
CA GLY A 32 3.60 -14.07 -16.09
C GLY A 32 2.24 -13.80 -15.44
N ARG A 33 2.01 -14.26 -14.20
CA ARG A 33 0.72 -14.10 -13.52
C ARG A 33 0.63 -12.79 -12.74
N VAL A 34 -0.62 -12.30 -12.62
CA VAL A 34 -1.00 -11.21 -11.72
C VAL A 34 -1.47 -11.79 -10.39
N ALA A 35 -1.11 -11.16 -9.28
CA ALA A 35 -1.68 -11.46 -7.96
C ALA A 35 -2.45 -10.26 -7.38
N ILE A 36 -3.50 -10.56 -6.62
CA ILE A 36 -4.18 -9.59 -5.75
C ILE A 36 -3.98 -10.05 -4.31
N ALA A 37 -3.37 -9.22 -3.48
CA ALA A 37 -2.80 -9.65 -2.23
C ALA A 37 -3.20 -8.76 -1.03
N THR A 38 -3.22 -9.37 0.16
CA THR A 38 -3.41 -8.66 1.44
C THR A 38 -2.69 -9.36 2.59
N VAL A 39 -2.61 -8.71 3.74
CA VAL A 39 -2.12 -9.29 5.00
C VAL A 39 -3.26 -9.37 6.00
N TRP A 40 -3.39 -10.51 6.68
CA TRP A 40 -4.34 -10.70 7.76
C TRP A 40 -3.68 -11.42 8.93
N ASP A 41 -3.69 -10.80 10.11
CA ASP A 41 -3.12 -11.36 11.34
C ASP A 41 -3.86 -12.60 11.89
N GLY A 42 -4.98 -13.00 11.29
CA GLY A 42 -5.85 -14.06 11.82
C GLY A 42 -6.68 -13.62 13.04
N GLY A 43 -6.66 -12.32 13.36
CA GLY A 43 -7.35 -11.73 14.49
C GLY A 43 -8.84 -11.47 14.21
N HIS A 44 -9.66 -11.56 15.26
CA HIS A 44 -11.10 -11.31 15.17
C HIS A 44 -11.45 -9.86 14.79
N GLY A 45 -10.55 -8.89 15.03
CA GLY A 45 -10.78 -7.47 14.76
C GLY A 45 -10.96 -7.13 13.27
N TYR A 46 -10.40 -7.97 12.39
CA TYR A 46 -10.50 -7.84 10.93
C TYR A 46 -11.19 -9.05 10.26
N ALA A 47 -11.64 -10.05 11.02
CA ALA A 47 -12.35 -11.21 10.48
C ALA A 47 -13.56 -10.80 9.60
N CYS A 48 -14.25 -9.72 9.97
CA CYS A 48 -15.39 -9.20 9.22
C CYS A 48 -15.02 -8.35 7.99
N ALA A 49 -13.74 -8.03 7.80
CA ALA A 49 -13.21 -7.33 6.63
C ALA A 49 -12.84 -8.31 5.50
N ILE A 50 -12.38 -9.52 5.86
CA ILE A 50 -11.99 -10.58 4.92
C ILE A 50 -13.09 -10.90 3.89
N PRO A 51 -14.38 -11.07 4.25
CA PRO A 51 -15.42 -11.37 3.26
C PRO A 51 -15.60 -10.28 2.21
N LEU A 52 -15.45 -9.01 2.59
CA LEU A 52 -15.55 -7.89 1.65
C LEU A 52 -14.34 -7.84 0.74
N TRP A 53 -13.14 -7.88 1.35
CA TRP A 53 -11.90 -7.90 0.60
C TRP A 53 -11.90 -9.05 -0.40
N CYS A 54 -12.30 -10.26 0.02
CA CYS A 54 -12.33 -11.43 -0.84
C CYS A 54 -13.32 -11.31 -2.00
N GLN A 55 -14.53 -10.80 -1.74
CA GLN A 55 -15.53 -10.57 -2.80
C GLN A 55 -15.01 -9.55 -3.81
N GLY A 56 -14.43 -8.45 -3.33
CA GLY A 56 -13.86 -7.42 -4.20
C GLY A 56 -12.65 -7.90 -4.99
N ALA A 57 -11.75 -8.63 -4.34
CA ALA A 57 -10.58 -9.20 -4.96
C ALA A 57 -10.95 -10.26 -6.01
N SER A 58 -11.94 -11.12 -5.74
CA SER A 58 -12.44 -12.12 -6.70
C SER A 58 -13.10 -11.46 -7.92
N ARG A 59 -13.88 -10.40 -7.71
CA ARG A 59 -14.49 -9.64 -8.80
C ARG A 59 -13.44 -8.88 -9.62
N LEU A 60 -12.41 -8.36 -8.97
CA LEU A 60 -11.29 -7.74 -9.65
C LEU A 60 -10.46 -8.78 -10.41
N ALA A 61 -10.25 -9.97 -9.86
CA ALA A 61 -9.54 -11.08 -10.50
C ALA A 61 -10.10 -11.41 -11.89
N SER A 62 -11.43 -11.41 -12.05
CA SER A 62 -12.08 -11.66 -13.35
C SER A 62 -11.90 -10.52 -14.36
N VAL A 63 -11.54 -9.32 -13.90
CA VAL A 63 -11.20 -8.17 -14.76
C VAL A 63 -9.73 -8.22 -15.17
N VAL A 64 -8.85 -8.65 -14.26
CA VAL A 64 -7.40 -8.59 -14.45
C VAL A 64 -6.79 -9.84 -15.11
N GLY A 65 -7.62 -10.80 -15.52
CA GLY A 65 -7.20 -12.01 -16.23
C GLY A 65 -6.84 -13.17 -15.29
N ASP A 66 -7.83 -13.62 -14.50
CA ASP A 66 -7.72 -14.76 -13.57
C ASP A 66 -6.56 -14.62 -12.56
N ALA A 67 -6.42 -13.44 -11.97
CA ALA A 67 -5.39 -13.22 -10.95
C ALA A 67 -5.56 -14.13 -9.72
N GLU A 68 -4.42 -14.58 -9.19
CA GLU A 68 -4.40 -15.39 -7.97
C GLU A 68 -4.63 -14.48 -6.74
N LEU A 69 -5.47 -14.94 -5.81
CA LEU A 69 -5.73 -14.23 -4.56
C LEU A 69 -4.76 -14.72 -3.49
N LEU A 70 -3.97 -13.82 -2.91
CA LEU A 70 -2.96 -14.13 -1.90
C LEU A 70 -3.29 -13.47 -0.57
N ILE A 71 -3.18 -14.23 0.52
CA ILE A 71 -3.31 -13.70 1.88
C ILE A 71 -2.11 -14.15 2.69
N LEU A 72 -1.30 -13.21 3.18
CA LEU A 72 -0.32 -13.53 4.22
C LEU A 72 -1.05 -13.63 5.54
N SER A 73 -1.17 -14.83 6.10
CA SER A 73 -1.89 -15.04 7.35
C SER A 73 -1.45 -16.30 8.07
N PRO A 74 -1.51 -16.34 9.41
CA PRO A 74 -1.39 -17.58 10.16
C PRO A 74 -2.66 -18.43 10.19
N LYS A 75 -3.78 -17.93 9.63
CA LYS A 75 -5.06 -18.63 9.65
C LYS A 75 -5.71 -18.63 8.27
N VAL A 76 -6.51 -19.66 8.01
CA VAL A 76 -7.39 -19.72 6.84
C VAL A 76 -8.74 -19.12 7.23
N SER A 77 -9.30 -18.27 6.36
CA SER A 77 -10.69 -17.82 6.48
C SER A 77 -11.58 -18.64 5.55
N GLU A 78 -12.67 -19.17 6.10
CA GLU A 78 -13.73 -19.82 5.33
C GLU A 78 -14.43 -18.85 4.36
N ASP A 79 -14.37 -17.54 4.63
CA ASP A 79 -14.99 -16.51 3.80
C ASP A 79 -14.19 -16.17 2.54
N CYS A 80 -12.95 -16.67 2.44
CA CYS A 80 -12.13 -16.54 1.25
C CYS A 80 -11.49 -17.88 0.84
N PRO A 81 -12.31 -18.84 0.39
CA PRO A 81 -11.84 -20.19 0.09
C PRO A 81 -10.99 -20.26 -1.17
N SER A 82 -11.12 -19.31 -2.10
CA SER A 82 -10.32 -19.22 -3.33
C SER A 82 -8.92 -18.64 -3.11
N ALA A 83 -8.67 -18.00 -1.97
CA ALA A 83 -7.36 -17.44 -1.68
C ALA A 83 -6.34 -18.49 -1.24
N ARG A 84 -5.09 -18.26 -1.64
CA ARG A 84 -3.92 -18.97 -1.14
C ARG A 84 -3.38 -18.27 0.09
N TYR A 85 -3.25 -19.02 1.17
CA TYR A 85 -2.77 -18.53 2.46
C TYR A 85 -1.30 -18.91 2.63
N LEU A 86 -0.46 -17.90 2.85
CA LEU A 86 0.99 -18.04 2.88
C LEU A 86 1.55 -17.48 4.20
N GLN A 87 2.62 -18.08 4.69
CA GLN A 87 3.40 -17.57 5.81
C GLN A 87 4.87 -17.39 5.44
N PRO A 88 5.37 -16.14 5.33
CA PRO A 88 6.77 -15.88 4.99
C PRO A 88 7.66 -16.07 6.22
N ALA A 89 8.38 -17.18 6.29
CA ALA A 89 9.13 -17.55 7.49
C ALA A 89 10.22 -16.51 7.83
N ARG A 90 11.01 -16.09 6.84
CA ARG A 90 12.11 -15.14 7.04
C ARG A 90 11.57 -13.76 7.40
N THR A 91 10.60 -13.26 6.65
CA THR A 91 10.02 -11.92 6.91
C THR A 91 9.34 -11.86 8.27
N ILE A 92 8.65 -12.92 8.72
CA ILE A 92 8.07 -12.98 10.08
C ILE A 92 9.17 -12.83 11.13
N GLN A 93 10.23 -13.63 11.04
CA GLN A 93 11.34 -13.58 11.99
C GLN A 93 12.03 -12.20 11.98
N ALA A 94 12.30 -11.66 10.80
CA ALA A 94 12.93 -10.35 10.62
C ALA A 94 12.06 -9.22 11.20
N ALA A 95 10.76 -9.22 10.91
CA ALA A 95 9.82 -8.23 11.44
C ALA A 95 9.72 -8.29 12.97
N GLN A 96 9.63 -9.48 13.55
CA GLN A 96 9.62 -9.66 15.01
C GLN A 96 10.92 -9.16 15.65
N SER A 97 12.06 -9.51 15.07
CA SER A 97 13.37 -9.06 15.54
C SER A 97 13.52 -7.54 15.46
N TYR A 98 13.08 -6.93 14.36
CA TYR A 98 13.05 -5.48 14.18
C TYR A 98 12.23 -4.79 15.29
N LEU A 99 10.99 -5.25 15.50
CA LEU A 99 10.10 -4.65 16.49
C LEU A 99 10.65 -4.79 17.91
N HIS A 100 11.29 -5.92 18.23
CA HIS A 100 11.94 -6.11 19.51
C HIS A 100 13.11 -5.14 19.72
N ARG A 101 13.98 -4.96 18.72
CA ARG A 101 15.12 -4.02 18.80
C ARG A 101 14.69 -2.55 18.93
N HIS A 102 13.53 -2.22 18.36
CA HIS A 102 12.99 -0.86 18.35
C HIS A 102 11.87 -0.65 19.38
N GLU A 103 11.69 -1.59 20.31
CA GLU A 103 10.72 -1.47 21.39
C GLU A 103 10.98 -0.19 22.20
N GLY A 104 9.92 0.58 22.46
CA GLY A 104 10.01 1.89 23.13
C GLY A 104 10.62 3.03 22.29
N ARG A 105 11.13 2.73 21.07
CA ARG A 105 11.73 3.73 20.17
C ARG A 105 10.88 4.04 18.94
N LEU A 106 9.91 3.19 18.59
CA LEU A 106 8.94 3.49 17.54
C LEU A 106 8.20 4.78 17.90
N GLY A 107 8.18 5.75 16.97
CA GLY A 107 7.71 7.11 17.22
C GLY A 107 6.28 7.19 17.74
N ARG A 108 5.87 8.35 18.27
CA ARG A 108 4.55 8.52 18.91
C ARG A 108 3.41 8.22 17.94
N ASN A 109 3.62 8.51 16.65
CA ASN A 109 2.65 8.28 15.59
C ASN A 109 2.72 6.86 14.99
N SER A 110 3.66 6.04 15.47
CA SER A 110 3.75 4.60 15.20
C SER A 110 2.99 3.76 16.25
N GLY A 111 2.08 4.40 17.02
CA GLY A 111 1.41 3.88 18.21
C GLY A 111 0.53 2.63 18.08
N GLN A 112 0.68 1.83 17.02
CA GLN A 112 0.02 0.54 16.86
C GLN A 112 0.93 -0.57 17.41
N ARG A 113 0.71 -0.98 18.65
CA ARG A 113 1.51 -2.03 19.31
C ARG A 113 1.05 -3.44 18.88
N GLY A 114 2.01 -4.36 18.74
CA GLY A 114 1.75 -5.80 18.57
C GLY A 114 1.49 -6.27 17.13
N ALA A 115 0.45 -7.08 16.92
CA ALA A 115 0.19 -7.82 15.67
C ALA A 115 0.02 -6.93 14.42
N PHE A 116 -0.48 -5.71 14.58
CA PHE A 116 -0.63 -4.76 13.47
C PHE A 116 0.72 -4.29 12.92
N ALA A 117 1.71 -4.06 13.80
CA ALA A 117 3.04 -3.64 13.38
C ALA A 117 3.73 -4.76 12.58
N VAL A 118 3.61 -6.01 13.03
CA VAL A 118 4.09 -7.18 12.27
C VAL A 118 3.40 -7.22 10.91
N SER A 119 2.07 -7.12 10.86
CA SER A 119 1.29 -7.19 9.62
C SER A 119 1.73 -6.15 8.58
N ASN A 120 2.03 -4.93 9.00
CA ASN A 120 2.57 -3.91 8.09
C ASN A 120 3.94 -4.30 7.52
N LEU A 121 4.83 -4.81 8.37
CA LEU A 121 6.16 -5.22 7.93
C LEU A 121 6.11 -6.46 7.02
N LEU A 122 5.14 -7.37 7.20
CA LEU A 122 4.98 -8.55 6.34
C LEU A 122 4.67 -8.21 4.88
N LYS A 123 4.16 -6.99 4.58
CA LYS A 123 3.87 -6.55 3.21
C LYS A 123 5.09 -6.66 2.28
N VAL A 124 6.30 -6.51 2.80
CA VAL A 124 7.53 -6.62 2.00
C VAL A 124 7.81 -8.03 1.50
N ALA A 125 7.25 -9.06 2.14
CA ALA A 125 7.42 -10.44 1.70
C ALA A 125 6.90 -10.66 0.27
N PHE A 126 5.90 -9.90 -0.17
CA PHE A 126 5.39 -9.97 -1.54
C PHE A 126 6.45 -9.64 -2.60
N LEU A 127 7.47 -8.85 -2.25
CA LEU A 127 8.56 -8.49 -3.15
C LEU A 127 9.42 -9.71 -3.53
N SER A 128 9.40 -10.77 -2.71
CA SER A 128 10.10 -12.03 -3.03
C SER A 128 9.42 -12.85 -4.13
N LEU A 129 8.18 -12.54 -4.50
CA LEU A 129 7.43 -13.40 -5.42
C LEU A 129 7.71 -13.15 -6.91
N GLY A 130 8.86 -12.54 -7.25
CA GLY A 130 9.19 -12.11 -8.63
C GLY A 130 9.44 -13.26 -9.61
N SER A 131 9.72 -14.47 -9.11
CA SER A 131 9.79 -15.69 -9.92
C SER A 131 8.41 -16.24 -10.29
N THR A 132 7.35 -15.82 -9.59
CA THR A 132 5.99 -16.36 -9.72
C THR A 132 5.04 -15.35 -10.38
N TYR A 133 5.13 -14.08 -10.00
CA TYR A 133 4.24 -13.02 -10.48
C TYR A 133 5.03 -11.90 -11.14
N GLU A 134 4.53 -11.47 -12.29
CA GLU A 134 5.05 -10.29 -12.97
C GLU A 134 4.53 -9.01 -12.32
N LEU A 135 3.30 -9.07 -11.78
CA LEU A 135 2.62 -7.94 -11.18
C LEU A 135 1.80 -8.36 -9.96
N LEU A 136 1.84 -7.55 -8.91
CA LEU A 136 1.07 -7.76 -7.69
C LEU A 136 0.38 -6.46 -7.27
N LEU A 137 -0.94 -6.52 -7.14
CA LEU A 137 -1.76 -5.48 -6.54
C LEU A 137 -1.95 -5.82 -5.06
N TYR A 138 -1.47 -4.97 -4.18
CA TYR A 138 -1.71 -5.07 -2.75
C TYR A 138 -2.84 -4.14 -2.33
N ALA A 139 -3.73 -4.63 -1.47
CA ALA A 139 -4.75 -3.82 -0.79
C ALA A 139 -4.92 -4.26 0.66
N ASP A 140 -4.87 -3.31 1.60
CA ASP A 140 -5.25 -3.55 3.00
C ASP A 140 -6.72 -4.02 3.08
N LEU A 141 -7.06 -4.75 4.14
CA LEU A 141 -8.42 -5.26 4.39
C LEU A 141 -9.47 -4.16 4.53
N ASP A 142 -9.05 -2.91 4.74
CA ASP A 142 -9.91 -1.75 4.85
C ASP A 142 -10.05 -0.94 3.55
N ILE A 143 -9.61 -1.52 2.43
CA ILE A 143 -9.85 -1.00 1.10
C ILE A 143 -11.03 -1.76 0.44
N ASP A 144 -12.04 -1.02 -0.02
CA ASP A 144 -13.13 -1.54 -0.84
C ASP A 144 -12.75 -1.51 -2.32
N LEU A 145 -12.29 -2.66 -2.83
CA LEU A 145 -11.96 -2.87 -4.23
C LEU A 145 -13.18 -2.82 -5.16
N MET A 146 -14.42 -2.81 -4.63
CA MET A 146 -15.66 -2.79 -5.41
C MET A 146 -16.33 -1.42 -5.52
N ALA A 147 -15.77 -0.38 -4.89
CA ALA A 147 -16.44 0.92 -4.81
C ALA A 147 -16.78 1.50 -6.19
N ARG A 148 -15.92 1.27 -7.19
CA ARG A 148 -16.20 1.54 -8.60
C ARG A 148 -15.76 0.39 -9.49
N PRO A 149 -16.51 0.10 -10.57
CA PRO A 149 -16.09 -0.90 -11.53
C PRO A 149 -14.78 -0.49 -12.20
N LEU A 150 -13.88 -1.45 -12.37
CA LEU A 150 -12.74 -1.37 -13.27
C LEU A 150 -13.09 -2.23 -14.48
N ASP A 151 -12.92 -1.72 -15.69
CA ASP A 151 -13.00 -2.52 -16.90
C ASP A 151 -11.62 -3.10 -17.28
N ALA A 152 -11.65 -4.19 -18.04
CA ALA A 152 -10.43 -4.94 -18.38
C ALA A 152 -9.48 -4.16 -19.30
N ALA A 153 -9.99 -3.26 -20.14
CA ALA A 153 -9.16 -2.45 -21.03
C ALA A 153 -8.38 -1.40 -20.24
N THR A 154 -9.05 -0.72 -19.31
CA THR A 154 -8.43 0.22 -18.36
C THR A 154 -7.35 -0.47 -17.51
N TRP A 155 -7.65 -1.65 -16.95
CA TRP A 155 -6.65 -2.42 -16.21
C TRP A 155 -5.43 -2.73 -17.08
N ARG A 156 -5.66 -3.32 -18.26
CA ARG A 156 -4.58 -3.73 -19.16
C ARG A 156 -3.69 -2.57 -19.54
N SER A 157 -4.28 -1.41 -19.88
CA SER A 157 -3.54 -0.20 -20.22
C SER A 157 -2.62 0.25 -19.07
N GLY A 158 -3.14 0.31 -17.83
CA GLY A 158 -2.35 0.71 -16.66
C GLY A 158 -1.26 -0.30 -16.29
N ALA A 159 -1.60 -1.59 -16.29
CA ALA A 159 -0.66 -2.68 -16.01
C ALA A 159 0.48 -2.70 -17.02
N GLU A 160 0.18 -2.68 -18.32
CA GLU A 160 1.20 -2.65 -19.37
C GLU A 160 2.09 -1.42 -19.31
N ALA A 161 1.54 -0.26 -18.96
CA ALA A 161 2.34 0.96 -18.82
C ALA A 161 3.36 0.82 -17.68
N LEU A 162 2.99 0.20 -16.54
CA LEU A 162 3.94 -0.11 -15.48
C LEU A 162 4.99 -1.14 -15.93
N LEU A 163 4.57 -2.22 -16.60
CA LEU A 163 5.46 -3.26 -17.11
C LEU A 163 6.52 -2.71 -18.08
N ARG A 164 6.16 -1.71 -18.89
CA ARG A 164 7.06 -1.03 -19.83
C ARG A 164 7.89 0.11 -19.21
N SER A 165 7.58 0.53 -18.00
CA SER A 165 8.28 1.62 -17.31
C SER A 165 9.55 1.14 -16.60
N SER A 166 10.39 2.09 -16.17
CA SER A 166 11.48 1.84 -15.22
C SER A 166 10.97 1.68 -13.78
N ALA A 167 9.78 2.17 -13.45
CA ALA A 167 9.21 2.06 -12.11
C ALA A 167 8.91 0.59 -11.75
N LEU A 168 9.26 0.17 -10.54
CA LEU A 168 8.83 -1.11 -9.98
C LEU A 168 7.59 -0.95 -9.12
N PHE A 169 7.35 0.22 -8.55
CA PHE A 169 6.36 0.43 -7.50
C PHE A 169 5.51 1.66 -7.79
N VAL A 170 4.20 1.47 -7.73
CA VAL A 170 3.21 2.53 -7.88
C VAL A 170 2.35 2.56 -6.63
N SER A 171 2.24 3.73 -6.02
CA SER A 171 1.36 3.94 -4.88
C SER A 171 0.71 5.32 -4.94
N LEU A 172 -0.06 5.66 -3.91
CA LEU A 172 -0.57 6.99 -3.66
C LEU A 172 0.18 7.59 -2.48
N PHE A 173 0.12 8.91 -2.33
CA PHE A 173 0.50 9.55 -1.08
C PHE A 173 -0.66 9.47 -0.07
N ASP A 174 -0.34 9.82 1.18
CA ASP A 174 -1.30 10.02 2.26
C ASP A 174 -1.12 11.43 2.85
N HIS A 175 -2.10 11.93 3.60
CA HIS A 175 -2.01 13.22 4.29
C HIS A 175 -0.82 13.28 5.27
N ALA A 176 -0.42 12.15 5.84
CA ALA A 176 0.70 12.06 6.78
C ALA A 176 2.02 11.61 6.13
N SER A 177 1.99 10.88 5.01
CA SER A 177 3.13 10.17 4.45
C SER A 177 3.24 10.41 2.94
N PRO A 178 4.46 10.54 2.38
CA PRO A 178 4.67 10.61 0.93
C PRO A 178 4.22 9.34 0.18
N VAL A 179 3.98 8.24 0.90
CA VAL A 179 3.51 6.97 0.34
C VAL A 179 2.48 6.32 1.25
N ASN A 180 1.44 5.75 0.67
CA ASN A 180 0.40 5.03 1.38
C ASN A 180 0.63 3.52 1.25
N GLY A 181 0.85 2.85 2.38
CA GLY A 181 1.11 1.41 2.40
C GLY A 181 -0.14 0.53 2.22
N GLY A 182 -1.32 1.14 2.10
CA GLY A 182 -2.60 0.41 2.07
C GLY A 182 -3.10 0.03 0.69
N LEU A 183 -2.61 0.65 -0.37
CA LEU A 183 -2.88 0.26 -1.75
C LEU A 183 -1.67 0.58 -2.62
N TRP A 184 -1.14 -0.42 -3.30
CA TRP A 184 -0.02 -0.24 -4.22
C TRP A 184 0.04 -1.37 -5.24
N LEU A 185 0.71 -1.10 -6.35
CA LEU A 185 0.96 -2.02 -7.44
C LEU A 185 2.48 -2.17 -7.58
N VAL A 186 2.98 -3.39 -7.69
CA VAL A 186 4.42 -3.65 -7.74
C VAL A 186 4.77 -4.71 -8.78
N ARG A 187 5.96 -4.59 -9.36
CA ARG A 187 6.70 -5.69 -9.98
C ARG A 187 7.64 -6.30 -8.94
N PRO A 188 7.35 -7.47 -8.38
CA PRO A 188 8.19 -8.06 -7.33
C PRO A 188 9.61 -8.35 -7.84
N ARG A 189 10.62 -8.16 -6.99
CA ARG A 189 12.04 -8.32 -7.34
C ARG A 189 12.87 -8.80 -6.15
N CYS A 190 13.69 -9.84 -6.37
CA CYS A 190 14.51 -10.47 -5.31
C CYS A 190 15.53 -9.52 -4.68
N ASP A 191 16.12 -8.63 -5.46
CA ASP A 191 17.10 -7.65 -4.98
C ASP A 191 16.44 -6.64 -4.03
N VAL A 192 15.29 -6.09 -4.38
CA VAL A 192 14.53 -5.19 -3.50
C VAL A 192 14.02 -5.91 -2.25
N PHE A 193 13.54 -7.16 -2.39
CA PHE A 193 13.17 -7.98 -1.24
C PHE A 193 14.36 -8.22 -0.30
N SER A 194 15.54 -8.55 -0.85
CA SER A 194 16.74 -8.79 -0.06
C SER A 194 17.11 -7.55 0.74
N GLN A 195 17.07 -6.36 0.12
CA GLN A 195 17.27 -5.10 0.83
C GLN A 195 16.24 -4.86 1.94
N ALA A 196 14.95 -5.16 1.68
CA ALA A 196 13.90 -5.02 2.68
C ALA A 196 14.12 -5.97 3.88
N ALA A 197 14.42 -7.23 3.61
CA ALA A 197 14.70 -8.22 4.64
C ALA A 197 15.94 -7.84 5.46
N GLU A 198 17.00 -7.35 4.82
CA GLU A 198 18.21 -6.89 5.52
C GLU A 198 17.94 -5.69 6.44
N LEU A 199 17.10 -4.74 6.01
CA LEU A 199 16.67 -3.62 6.86
C LEU A 199 15.91 -4.11 8.09
N LEU A 200 15.02 -5.08 7.93
CA LEU A 200 14.30 -5.66 9.07
C LEU A 200 15.21 -6.50 9.96
N GLU A 201 16.17 -7.22 9.39
CA GLU A 201 17.10 -8.07 10.15
C GLU A 201 18.12 -7.26 10.95
N ARG A 202 18.70 -6.21 10.34
CA ARG A 202 19.89 -5.53 10.84
C ARG A 202 19.83 -4.01 10.79
N GLY A 203 18.87 -3.46 10.05
CA GLY A 203 18.74 -2.02 9.88
C GLY A 203 18.43 -1.29 11.18
N ARG A 204 18.70 0.01 11.16
CA ARG A 204 18.37 0.93 12.25
C ARG A 204 17.26 1.85 11.80
N TRP A 205 16.40 2.24 12.73
CA TRP A 205 15.42 3.30 12.52
C TRP A 205 15.46 4.31 13.66
N SER A 206 15.36 5.60 13.31
CA SER A 206 15.09 6.68 14.25
C SER A 206 14.09 7.68 13.66
N ALA A 207 13.34 8.35 14.53
CA ALA A 207 12.42 9.41 14.10
C ALA A 207 13.13 10.61 13.42
N ALA A 208 14.40 10.85 13.75
CA ALA A 208 15.16 11.97 13.21
C ALA A 208 15.75 11.63 11.82
N GLU A 209 16.27 10.42 11.66
CA GLU A 209 17.11 10.07 10.50
C GLU A 209 16.51 8.99 9.61
N GLY A 210 15.41 8.34 10.03
CA GLY A 210 14.76 7.28 9.27
C GLY A 210 15.54 5.97 9.28
N PHE A 211 15.36 5.20 8.20
CA PHE A 211 16.04 3.92 8.02
C PHE A 211 17.53 4.14 7.68
N ASP A 212 18.40 3.40 8.37
CA ASP A 212 19.85 3.40 8.23
C ASP A 212 20.52 4.78 8.29
N GLY A 213 19.89 5.75 8.95
CA GLY A 213 20.46 7.09 9.08
C GLY A 213 20.44 7.90 7.78
N VAL A 214 19.51 7.59 6.86
CA VAL A 214 19.41 8.25 5.55
C VAL A 214 19.23 9.78 5.63
N GLY A 215 18.76 10.27 6.78
CA GLY A 215 18.66 11.69 7.09
C GLY A 215 17.22 12.18 7.17
N ALA A 216 17.07 13.37 7.74
CA ALA A 216 15.79 14.06 7.82
C ALA A 216 15.34 14.55 6.43
N PRO A 217 14.03 14.71 6.17
CA PRO A 217 13.47 15.22 4.91
C PRO A 217 14.17 16.47 4.32
N ARG A 218 14.60 17.40 5.17
CA ARG A 218 15.26 18.66 4.77
C ARG A 218 16.78 18.59 4.77
N SER A 219 17.38 17.47 5.19
CA SER A 219 18.83 17.28 5.08
C SER A 219 19.23 16.75 3.70
N PHE A 220 18.29 16.24 2.91
CA PHE A 220 18.57 15.82 1.54
C PHE A 220 18.97 17.03 0.67
N PRO A 221 19.97 16.88 -0.22
CA PRO A 221 20.26 17.89 -1.23
C PRO A 221 19.01 18.21 -2.04
N ARG A 222 18.79 19.50 -2.33
CA ARG A 222 17.61 19.93 -3.11
C ARG A 222 17.52 19.24 -4.46
N SER A 223 18.66 18.96 -5.10
CA SER A 223 18.74 18.20 -6.35
C SER A 223 18.14 16.79 -6.20
N ARG A 224 18.48 16.09 -5.11
CA ARG A 224 17.98 14.74 -4.83
C ARG A 224 16.47 14.72 -4.65
N MET A 225 15.93 15.63 -3.84
CA MET A 225 14.46 15.69 -3.64
C MET A 225 13.71 16.10 -4.91
N ARG A 226 14.34 16.94 -5.75
CA ARG A 226 13.78 17.34 -7.05
C ARG A 226 13.75 16.18 -8.05
N GLU A 227 14.77 15.33 -8.04
CA GLU A 227 14.81 14.09 -8.83
C GLU A 227 13.67 13.14 -8.44
N VAL A 228 13.53 12.86 -7.14
CA VAL A 228 12.42 12.05 -6.61
C VAL A 228 11.07 12.65 -7.00
N ALA A 229 10.90 13.97 -6.84
CA ALA A 229 9.67 14.64 -7.25
C ALA A 229 9.43 14.59 -8.76
N GLY A 230 10.48 14.55 -9.58
CA GLY A 230 10.40 14.34 -11.03
C GLY A 230 9.85 12.98 -11.41
N LEU A 231 10.35 11.90 -10.76
CA LEU A 231 9.84 10.54 -10.96
C LEU A 231 8.34 10.44 -10.60
N LEU A 232 7.97 11.02 -9.47
CA LEU A 232 6.59 11.08 -8.98
C LEU A 232 5.67 11.88 -9.91
N ALA A 233 6.13 13.03 -10.39
CA ALA A 233 5.42 13.86 -11.35
C ALA A 233 5.19 13.11 -12.66
N ALA A 234 6.20 12.38 -13.12
CA ALA A 234 6.14 11.58 -14.34
C ALA A 234 5.07 10.50 -14.26
N GLY A 235 4.90 9.72 -13.19
CA GLY A 235 3.81 8.73 -13.17
C GLY A 235 2.43 9.29 -12.82
N SER A 236 2.36 10.41 -12.09
CA SER A 236 1.07 10.97 -11.64
C SER A 236 0.45 11.98 -12.60
N ASP A 237 1.15 12.35 -13.68
CA ASP A 237 0.74 13.42 -14.61
C ASP A 237 0.50 14.76 -13.88
N ALA A 238 1.29 15.00 -12.84
CA ALA A 238 1.23 16.21 -12.02
C ALA A 238 2.43 17.11 -12.31
N SER A 239 2.25 18.43 -12.19
CA SER A 239 3.40 19.34 -12.21
C SER A 239 4.38 19.03 -11.06
N LEU A 240 5.67 19.22 -11.31
CA LEU A 240 6.72 19.10 -10.29
C LEU A 240 6.41 19.92 -9.03
N PHE A 241 5.92 21.15 -9.21
CA PHE A 241 5.53 22.04 -8.11
C PHE A 241 4.41 21.43 -7.24
N LYS A 242 3.39 20.81 -7.85
CA LYS A 242 2.31 20.14 -7.14
C LYS A 242 2.84 18.94 -6.33
N VAL A 243 3.75 18.16 -6.89
CA VAL A 243 4.37 17.03 -6.19
C VAL A 243 5.23 17.50 -5.02
N GLU A 244 6.14 18.45 -5.24
CA GLU A 244 6.97 19.04 -4.17
C GLU A 244 6.09 19.61 -3.06
N GLY A 245 5.04 20.37 -3.41
CA GLY A 245 4.06 20.89 -2.46
C GLY A 245 3.32 19.79 -1.69
N THR A 246 2.97 18.68 -2.35
CA THR A 246 2.31 17.53 -1.73
C THR A 246 3.22 16.87 -0.71
N ILE A 247 4.48 16.56 -1.08
CA ILE A 247 5.48 15.97 -0.16
C ILE A 247 5.70 16.90 1.03
N ASN A 248 5.92 18.19 0.78
CA ASN A 248 6.12 19.19 1.83
C ASN A 248 4.88 19.38 2.72
N GLY A 249 3.68 19.07 2.20
CA GLY A 249 2.42 19.13 2.92
C GLY A 249 2.16 17.94 3.86
N THR A 250 2.88 16.82 3.68
CA THR A 250 2.77 15.65 4.56
C THR A 250 3.41 15.90 5.93
N HIS A 251 3.13 15.04 6.93
CA HIS A 251 3.83 15.13 8.22
C HIS A 251 5.35 14.92 8.06
N TYR A 252 5.76 14.03 7.16
CA TYR A 252 7.17 13.88 6.77
C TYR A 252 7.81 15.23 6.43
N GLY A 253 7.27 15.96 5.45
CA GLY A 253 7.83 17.26 5.04
C GLY A 253 7.65 18.39 6.07
N LYS A 254 6.47 18.47 6.70
CA LYS A 254 6.13 19.53 7.68
C LYS A 254 6.98 19.44 8.94
N LEU A 255 7.07 18.25 9.52
CA LEU A 255 7.77 18.01 10.78
C LEU A 255 9.27 17.77 10.58
N ASN A 256 9.71 17.63 9.32
CA ASN A 256 11.09 17.27 9.00
C ASN A 256 11.53 16.01 9.78
N SER A 257 10.67 14.99 9.80
CA SER A 257 10.86 13.81 10.65
C SER A 257 10.27 12.56 10.00
N TRP A 258 10.81 11.41 10.37
CA TRP A 258 10.27 10.09 10.07
C TRP A 258 9.17 9.65 11.06
N ASP A 259 8.84 10.44 12.10
CA ASP A 259 7.72 10.16 13.03
C ASP A 259 6.36 10.57 12.43
N PHE A 260 6.04 10.01 11.29
CA PHE A 260 4.72 10.09 10.66
C PHE A 260 4.00 8.73 10.74
N VAL A 261 2.75 8.67 10.26
CA VAL A 261 1.92 7.46 10.29
C VAL A 261 2.67 6.30 9.62
N ASN A 262 2.95 5.24 10.39
CA ASN A 262 3.73 4.08 9.95
C ASN A 262 5.13 4.41 9.38
N GLY A 263 5.74 5.53 9.77
CA GLY A 263 7.08 5.92 9.32
C GLY A 263 8.19 4.98 9.80
N ALA A 264 7.98 4.26 10.90
CA ALA A 264 8.85 3.18 11.37
C ALA A 264 8.47 1.78 10.84
N LEU A 265 7.41 1.70 10.01
CA LEU A 265 6.82 0.46 9.52
C LEU A 265 6.75 0.50 7.98
N ASP A 266 5.66 0.01 7.39
CA ASP A 266 5.50 -0.14 5.95
C ASP A 266 5.65 1.18 5.19
N GLN A 267 4.98 2.26 5.59
CA GLN A 267 5.01 3.50 4.82
C GLN A 267 6.41 4.11 4.75
N GLY A 268 7.12 4.20 5.87
CA GLY A 268 8.50 4.67 5.85
C GLY A 268 9.44 3.72 5.11
N LEU A 269 9.30 2.41 5.31
CA LEU A 269 10.16 1.42 4.66
C LEU A 269 9.95 1.43 3.13
N LEU A 270 8.71 1.51 2.65
CA LEU A 270 8.38 1.64 1.24
C LEU A 270 8.90 2.96 0.65
N TRP A 271 8.78 4.07 1.40
CA TRP A 271 9.33 5.36 0.98
C TRP A 271 10.85 5.29 0.81
N TYR A 272 11.54 4.75 1.82
CA TYR A 272 12.99 4.57 1.81
C TYR A 272 13.44 3.68 0.66
N LEU A 273 12.87 2.48 0.53
CA LEU A 273 13.30 1.50 -0.46
C LEU A 273 13.06 1.99 -1.89
N PHE A 274 11.83 2.39 -2.22
CA PHE A 274 11.47 2.63 -3.62
C PHE A 274 11.85 4.03 -4.11
N TYR A 275 11.85 5.04 -3.25
CA TYR A 275 12.02 6.42 -3.70
C TYR A 275 13.37 7.01 -3.31
N LEU A 276 13.85 6.74 -2.10
CA LEU A 276 15.11 7.34 -1.64
C LEU A 276 16.34 6.49 -1.98
N LYS A 277 16.22 5.16 -1.92
CA LYS A 277 17.35 4.26 -2.10
C LYS A 277 17.53 3.78 -3.55
N ASN A 278 16.43 3.47 -4.23
CA ASN A 278 16.51 2.79 -5.53
C ASN A 278 15.96 3.58 -6.73
N ASP A 279 15.20 4.66 -6.54
CA ASP A 279 14.57 5.41 -7.65
C ASP A 279 13.62 4.58 -8.53
N LEU A 280 12.93 3.63 -7.91
CA LEU A 280 12.03 2.67 -8.56
C LEU A 280 10.56 2.94 -8.26
N GLY A 281 10.24 4.01 -7.52
CA GLY A 281 8.88 4.38 -7.13
C GLY A 281 8.29 5.50 -7.97
N THR A 282 6.98 5.42 -8.23
CA THR A 282 6.19 6.54 -8.77
C THR A 282 4.82 6.63 -8.10
N TRP A 283 4.13 7.76 -8.26
CA TRP A 283 2.73 7.89 -7.88
C TRP A 283 1.79 7.52 -9.02
N ALA A 284 0.64 6.95 -8.65
CA ALA A 284 -0.50 6.87 -9.53
C ALA A 284 -1.10 8.27 -9.77
N ARG A 285 -1.83 8.42 -10.88
CA ARG A 285 -2.52 9.67 -11.20
C ARG A 285 -3.48 10.08 -10.07
N TYR A 286 -3.25 11.29 -9.55
CA TYR A 286 -4.08 11.91 -8.52
C TYR A 286 -4.81 13.12 -9.12
N ASP A 287 -5.93 12.83 -9.78
CA ASP A 287 -6.84 13.83 -10.33
C ASP A 287 -8.18 13.80 -9.58
N ARG A 288 -8.72 14.98 -9.27
CA ARG A 288 -10.06 15.12 -8.68
C ARG A 288 -11.16 14.81 -9.70
N GLY A 289 -10.86 14.85 -11.01
CA GLY A 289 -11.77 14.48 -12.11
C GLY A 289 -12.14 13.00 -12.17
N GLU A 290 -12.74 12.55 -13.27
CA GLU A 290 -13.14 11.14 -13.43
C GLU A 290 -11.92 10.23 -13.63
N LEU A 291 -11.43 9.64 -12.53
CA LEU A 291 -10.41 8.60 -12.62
C LEU A 291 -11.07 7.28 -13.04
N PRO A 292 -10.46 6.53 -13.98
CA PRO A 292 -11.02 5.28 -14.49
C PRO A 292 -11.29 4.23 -13.41
N TRP A 293 -10.48 4.20 -12.36
CA TRP A 293 -10.71 3.31 -11.22
C TRP A 293 -10.45 3.99 -9.89
N ARG A 294 -11.45 3.94 -9.02
CA ARG A 294 -11.37 4.43 -7.64
C ARG A 294 -11.81 3.34 -6.68
N VAL A 295 -11.07 3.21 -5.59
CA VAL A 295 -11.39 2.37 -4.45
C VAL A 295 -11.73 3.24 -3.25
N GLU A 296 -12.56 2.74 -2.35
CA GLU A 296 -12.81 3.43 -1.08
C GLU A 296 -11.84 2.94 -0.01
N HIS A 297 -11.33 3.87 0.82
CA HIS A 297 -10.55 3.53 2.01
C HIS A 297 -11.36 3.86 3.26
N PHE A 298 -11.57 2.86 4.11
CA PHE A 298 -12.25 3.05 5.39
C PHE A 298 -11.27 3.56 6.45
N TRP A 299 -11.11 4.88 6.59
CA TRP A 299 -10.20 5.46 7.58
C TRP A 299 -10.72 5.38 9.03
N GLY A 300 -9.80 5.56 9.97
CA GLY A 300 -10.13 5.89 11.37
C GLY A 300 -10.62 4.71 12.22
N VAL A 301 -11.25 5.07 13.35
CA VAL A 301 -11.68 4.13 14.41
C VAL A 301 -12.95 3.36 14.02
N SER A 302 -13.80 3.97 13.19
CA SER A 302 -15.08 3.41 12.74
C SER A 302 -14.90 2.64 11.44
N LYS A 303 -14.36 1.42 11.54
CA LYS A 303 -14.42 0.49 10.42
C LYS A 303 -15.87 0.04 10.22
N PRO A 304 -16.35 -0.09 8.99
CA PRO A 304 -17.77 -0.38 8.74
C PRO A 304 -18.21 -1.74 9.30
N TRP A 305 -17.30 -2.68 9.53
CA TRP A 305 -17.59 -3.92 10.25
C TRP A 305 -17.70 -3.78 11.78
N ARG A 306 -17.50 -2.58 12.34
CA ARG A 306 -17.68 -2.27 13.78
C ARG A 306 -19.08 -1.69 14.02
N ALA A 307 -20.06 -2.59 14.15
CA ALA A 307 -21.41 -2.46 14.73
C ALA A 307 -22.41 -1.36 14.25
N ALA A 308 -22.04 -0.08 14.14
CA ALA A 308 -23.01 1.02 13.94
C ALA A 308 -23.06 1.57 12.49
N ALA A 309 -21.91 1.72 11.84
CA ALA A 309 -21.80 2.17 10.43
C ALA A 309 -22.11 1.05 9.40
N ALA A 310 -22.40 -0.15 9.90
CA ALA A 310 -22.37 -1.37 9.13
C ALA A 310 -23.55 -1.57 8.18
N ARG A 311 -24.65 -0.81 8.31
CA ARG A 311 -25.86 -1.04 7.49
C ARG A 311 -25.64 -0.82 5.99
N GLY A 312 -24.87 0.19 5.59
CA GLY A 312 -24.51 0.40 4.18
C GLY A 312 -23.51 -0.65 3.69
N TYR A 313 -22.56 -1.01 4.54
CA TYR A 313 -21.54 -2.03 4.28
C TYR A 313 -22.11 -3.43 4.04
N TRP A 314 -23.03 -3.88 4.91
CA TRP A 314 -23.67 -5.19 4.76
C TRP A 314 -24.55 -5.29 3.52
N LYS A 315 -25.06 -4.17 2.98
CA LYS A 315 -25.83 -4.17 1.74
C LYS A 315 -24.97 -4.44 0.51
N ARG A 316 -23.67 -4.15 0.57
CA ARG A 316 -22.73 -4.38 -0.55
C ARG A 316 -22.27 -5.84 -0.62
N LEU A 317 -22.27 -6.56 0.51
CA LEU A 317 -21.95 -7.97 0.53
C LEU A 317 -23.08 -8.78 -0.10
N ALA A 318 -22.72 -9.64 -1.06
CA ALA A 318 -23.63 -10.68 -1.50
C ALA A 318 -23.99 -11.60 -0.32
N PRO A 319 -25.21 -12.18 -0.28
CA PRO A 319 -25.54 -13.23 0.67
C PRO A 319 -24.53 -14.39 0.60
N LEU A 320 -24.23 -15.05 1.73
CA LEU A 320 -23.52 -16.34 1.67
C LEU A 320 -24.40 -17.37 0.97
N GLU A 321 -23.77 -18.32 0.29
CA GLU A 321 -24.41 -19.57 -0.09
C GLU A 321 -25.02 -20.25 1.16
N GLY A 322 -26.25 -20.75 1.03
CA GLY A 322 -26.99 -21.38 2.14
C GLY A 322 -27.79 -20.42 3.04
N GLY A 323 -28.04 -19.18 2.63
CA GLY A 323 -29.05 -18.30 3.25
C GLY A 323 -28.70 -17.75 4.64
N ARG A 324 -27.54 -18.07 5.21
CA ARG A 324 -27.04 -17.43 6.43
C ARG A 324 -26.61 -16.00 6.12
N SER A 325 -27.25 -15.02 6.74
CA SER A 325 -26.84 -13.62 6.57
C SER A 325 -25.45 -13.40 7.17
N ARG A 326 -24.44 -13.00 6.37
CA ARG A 326 -23.11 -12.53 6.83
C ARG A 326 -23.22 -11.50 7.95
N ARG A 327 -24.30 -10.71 7.91
CA ARG A 327 -24.67 -9.76 8.95
C ARG A 327 -24.82 -10.40 10.32
N THR A 328 -25.43 -11.58 10.43
CA THR A 328 -25.61 -12.29 11.71
C THR A 328 -24.29 -12.84 12.23
N HIS A 329 -23.46 -13.43 11.35
CA HIS A 329 -22.13 -13.93 11.71
C HIS A 329 -21.22 -12.80 12.21
N CYS A 330 -21.10 -11.72 11.44
CA CYS A 330 -20.27 -10.57 11.82
C CYS A 330 -20.82 -9.82 13.04
N ARG A 331 -22.14 -9.72 13.20
CA ARG A 331 -22.77 -9.14 14.41
C ARG A 331 -22.49 -9.98 15.65
N ASN A 332 -22.42 -11.30 15.52
CA ASN A 332 -22.07 -12.21 16.61
C ASN A 332 -20.57 -12.11 16.96
N LEU A 333 -19.69 -12.01 15.97
CA LEU A 333 -18.27 -11.74 16.18
C LEU A 333 -18.03 -10.37 16.85
N SER A 334 -18.71 -9.32 16.39
CA SER A 334 -18.59 -7.98 16.99
C SER A 334 -19.13 -7.91 18.42
N LYS A 335 -20.09 -8.78 18.79
CA LYS A 335 -20.59 -8.89 20.17
C LYS A 335 -19.61 -9.63 21.09
N ARG A 336 -18.79 -10.54 20.55
CA ARG A 336 -17.77 -11.30 21.30
C ARG A 336 -16.47 -10.53 21.48
N GLY A 337 -16.14 -9.61 20.57
CA GLY A 337 -14.98 -8.72 20.69
C GLY A 337 -15.38 -7.33 21.19
N SER A 338 -15.27 -7.10 22.51
CA SER A 338 -15.11 -5.81 23.20
C SER A 338 -16.00 -4.62 22.80
N ARG A 339 -16.81 -4.10 23.75
CA ARG A 339 -17.48 -2.80 23.66
C ARG A 339 -16.45 -1.68 23.45
N TRP A 340 -16.34 -1.15 22.23
CA TRP A 340 -15.67 0.12 21.96
C TRP A 340 -16.66 1.08 21.31
N ALA A 341 -17.01 2.14 22.03
CA ALA A 341 -17.89 3.20 21.56
C ALA A 341 -17.07 4.19 20.73
N GLY A 342 -17.41 4.33 19.45
CA GLY A 342 -16.80 5.33 18.56
C GLY A 342 -17.87 6.00 17.72
N ALA A 343 -17.81 7.32 17.65
CA ALA A 343 -18.68 8.19 16.86
C ALA A 343 -18.56 7.92 15.34
N ALA A 344 -19.54 8.38 14.57
CA ALA A 344 -19.61 8.24 13.11
C ALA A 344 -18.45 8.97 12.41
N SER A 345 -17.89 8.39 11.33
CA SER A 345 -16.92 9.07 10.46
C SER A 345 -17.09 8.75 8.96
N SER A 346 -16.39 9.56 8.17
CA SER A 346 -16.34 9.68 6.70
C SER A 346 -15.61 8.53 5.98
N THR A 347 -16.00 8.30 4.73
CA THR A 347 -15.28 7.45 3.75
C THR A 347 -14.33 8.30 2.92
N ALA A 348 -13.28 7.66 2.42
CA ALA A 348 -12.33 8.25 1.50
C ALA A 348 -12.28 7.58 0.15
N SER A 349 -11.88 8.31 -0.89
CA SER A 349 -11.68 7.75 -2.22
C SER A 349 -10.21 7.83 -2.65
N LYS A 350 -9.65 6.70 -3.05
CA LYS A 350 -8.29 6.54 -3.59
C LYS A 350 -8.33 5.95 -4.99
N SER A 351 -7.30 6.15 -5.81
CA SER A 351 -7.25 5.65 -7.19
C SER A 351 -5.86 5.17 -7.55
N LEU A 352 -5.70 3.91 -7.96
CA LEU A 352 -4.39 3.39 -8.34
C LEU A 352 -4.18 3.15 -9.83
N VAL A 353 -5.27 3.07 -10.61
CA VAL A 353 -5.21 2.78 -12.06
C VAL A 353 -5.88 3.92 -12.81
N GLY A 354 -5.04 4.65 -13.54
CA GLY A 354 -5.40 5.53 -14.66
C GLY A 354 -4.34 5.36 -15.74
N PRO A 355 -4.50 5.94 -16.94
CA PRO A 355 -3.44 5.93 -17.93
C PRO A 355 -2.19 6.57 -17.30
N LEU A 356 -1.15 5.77 -17.06
CA LEU A 356 0.19 6.30 -16.82
C LEU A 356 0.60 7.02 -18.12
N PRO A 357 1.27 8.17 -18.05
CA PRO A 357 1.69 8.86 -19.27
C PRO A 357 2.63 7.98 -20.09
N TRP A 358 2.68 8.28 -21.39
CA TRP A 358 3.42 7.49 -22.38
C TRP A 358 4.90 7.30 -21.99
N PRO A 359 5.55 6.17 -22.39
CA PRO A 359 6.91 5.81 -21.96
C PRO A 359 7.98 6.87 -22.21
N GLU A 360 7.78 7.78 -23.15
CA GLU A 360 8.75 8.85 -23.47
C GLU A 360 8.96 9.83 -22.30
N GLY A 361 7.93 10.08 -21.49
CA GLY A 361 8.05 10.88 -20.26
C GLY A 361 8.86 10.18 -19.16
N MET A 362 8.92 8.85 -19.14
CA MET A 362 9.67 8.08 -18.14
C MET A 362 11.10 7.75 -18.59
N ARG A 363 11.43 7.87 -19.89
CA ARG A 363 12.75 7.54 -20.46
C ARG A 363 13.76 8.70 -20.49
N ARG A 364 13.35 9.96 -20.27
CA ARG A 364 14.15 11.17 -20.59
C ARG A 364 14.63 12.03 -19.42
N PHE A 365 14.71 11.52 -18.20
CA PHE A 365 15.14 12.35 -17.06
C PHE A 365 16.65 12.33 -16.74
N GLY A 366 17.47 11.60 -17.50
CA GLY A 366 18.93 11.60 -17.33
C GLY A 366 19.65 12.88 -17.79
N ASP A 367 19.16 13.55 -18.85
CA ASP A 367 20.01 14.52 -19.58
C ASP A 367 19.43 15.95 -19.74
N GLN A 368 18.24 16.26 -19.20
CA GLN A 368 17.57 17.57 -19.40
C GLN A 368 17.33 18.39 -18.13
N ALA A 369 18.22 18.29 -17.14
CA ALA A 369 18.12 19.08 -15.90
C ALA A 369 18.50 20.57 -16.04
N ALA A 370 18.91 21.06 -17.23
CA ALA A 370 19.67 22.31 -17.34
C ALA A 370 18.96 23.57 -17.92
N SER A 371 17.69 23.55 -18.34
CA SER A 371 17.13 24.74 -19.05
C SER A 371 15.67 25.10 -18.81
N TRP A 372 15.13 24.84 -17.61
CA TRP A 372 13.81 25.39 -17.25
C TRP A 372 13.97 26.80 -16.67
N ASP A 373 13.79 27.81 -17.53
CA ASP A 373 13.64 29.21 -17.13
C ASP A 373 12.36 29.39 -16.30
N LEU A 374 12.52 29.83 -15.05
CA LEU A 374 11.45 30.02 -14.07
C LEU A 374 11.12 31.50 -13.96
N SER A 375 10.40 32.05 -14.94
CA SER A 375 9.66 33.30 -14.72
C SER A 375 8.56 33.02 -13.69
N ARG A 376 8.73 33.54 -12.47
CA ARG A 376 7.78 33.43 -11.36
C ARG A 376 6.41 34.02 -11.74
N PRO A 377 5.28 33.37 -11.45
CA PRO A 377 3.99 34.06 -11.40
C PRO A 377 4.03 35.05 -10.23
N GLY A 378 3.64 36.31 -10.49
CA GLY A 378 3.78 37.44 -9.57
C GLY A 378 3.19 37.22 -8.17
N ASP A 379 3.93 37.67 -7.17
CA ASP A 379 3.53 37.69 -5.76
C ASP A 379 2.24 38.50 -5.55
N CYS A 380 1.19 37.86 -5.03
CA CYS A 380 0.03 38.55 -4.46
C CYS A 380 0.41 39.21 -3.12
N ARG A 381 1.09 40.37 -3.19
CA ARG A 381 1.26 41.28 -2.06
C ARG A 381 0.21 42.39 -2.13
N ARG A 382 -0.99 42.16 -1.59
CA ARG A 382 -1.85 43.19 -0.94
C ARG A 382 -3.19 42.58 -0.52
N SER A 383 -3.55 42.86 0.74
CA SER A 383 -4.81 42.59 1.40
C SER A 383 -5.96 43.34 0.70
N GLY A 384 -6.66 42.63 -0.19
CA GLY A 384 -7.94 43.06 -0.76
C GLY A 384 -9.07 42.10 -0.36
N PRO A 385 -10.32 42.59 -0.22
CA PRO A 385 -11.48 41.78 0.24
C PRO A 385 -11.87 40.63 -0.71
N ASP A 386 -11.28 40.56 -1.91
CA ASP A 386 -11.50 39.48 -2.87
C ASP A 386 -10.44 38.38 -2.85
N CYS A 387 -9.46 38.43 -1.93
CA CYS A 387 -8.57 37.30 -1.71
C CYS A 387 -9.29 36.24 -0.87
N LYS A 388 -10.20 35.48 -1.51
CA LYS A 388 -10.86 34.34 -0.89
C LYS A 388 -9.77 33.40 -0.36
N GLN A 389 -9.67 33.27 0.96
CA GLN A 389 -9.03 32.12 1.57
C GLN A 389 -9.72 30.89 0.99
N ASN A 390 -9.02 30.20 0.08
CA ASN A 390 -9.46 28.90 -0.38
C ASN A 390 -9.56 28.01 0.85
N ARG A 391 -10.79 27.82 1.35
CA ARG A 391 -11.13 26.72 2.24
C ARG A 391 -10.84 25.45 1.45
N GLU A 392 -9.67 24.86 1.69
CA GLU A 392 -9.30 23.56 1.16
C GLU A 392 -10.24 22.52 1.79
N ALA A 393 -11.22 22.07 1.00
CA ALA A 393 -11.98 20.87 1.32
C ALA A 393 -11.11 19.65 1.00
N PHE A 394 -10.70 18.93 2.03
CA PHE A 394 -10.12 17.60 1.93
C PHE A 394 -11.27 16.61 1.81
N SER A 395 -11.47 16.02 0.63
CA SER A 395 -12.16 14.74 0.56
C SER A 395 -11.14 13.70 0.99
N ILE A 396 -11.39 13.13 2.17
CA ILE A 396 -10.55 12.17 2.87
C ILE A 396 -10.21 10.99 1.94
#